data_AF-A0A6C1QWJ0-F1
#
_entry.id   AF-A0A6C1QWJ0-F1
#
_cell.length_a   1.000
_cell.length_b   1.000
_cell.length_c   1.000
_cell.angle_alpha   90.00
_cell.angle_beta   90.00
_cell.angle_gamma   90.00
#
_symmetry.space_group_name_H-M   'P 1'
#
loop_
_entity.id
_entity.type
_entity.pdbx_description
1 polymer ?
#
loop_
_entity_poly.entity_id
_entity_poly.type
_entity_poly.pdbx_seq_one_letter_code
_entity_poly.pdbx_strand_id
1 'polypeptide(L)'
;QDPRGTSGRPSLEVLKGSGITNVLLTTVRYFGGVKLGTGGLVRVYADAVKAVALVAHTEPLVELSELRLELSYEVCEAAEVDRVLAAATDASRGAVTWEASPRSRFS
;
A
#
# COMPACT_ATOMS: atom_id res chain seq x y z
N GLN A 1 4.51 -29.71 11.89
CA GLN A 1 3.25 -29.28 11.24
C GLN A 1 2.44 -28.51 12.26
N ASP A 2 2.28 -27.21 12.05
CA ASP A 2 1.39 -26.40 12.88
C ASP A 2 -0.07 -26.73 12.50
N PRO A 3 -0.99 -26.90 13.47
CA PRO A 3 -2.39 -27.16 13.19
C PRO A 3 -3.01 -26.07 12.33
N ARG A 4 -3.89 -26.46 11.39
CA ARG A 4 -4.64 -25.49 10.55
C ARG A 4 -5.28 -24.41 11.43
N GLY A 5 -4.99 -23.15 11.15
CA GLY A 5 -5.61 -21.99 11.79
C GLY A 5 -4.89 -21.41 13.02
N THR A 6 -3.76 -21.97 13.46
CA THR A 6 -3.02 -21.46 14.64
C THR A 6 -1.98 -20.38 14.34
N SER A 7 -1.50 -20.29 13.09
CA SER A 7 -0.49 -19.31 12.67
C SER A 7 -1.09 -18.15 11.87
N GLY A 8 -1.95 -18.45 10.88
CA GLY A 8 -2.48 -17.45 9.96
C GLY A 8 -3.56 -16.52 10.54
N ARG A 9 -4.58 -17.07 11.22
CA ARG A 9 -5.67 -16.24 11.79
C ARG A 9 -5.18 -15.23 12.83
N PRO A 10 -4.35 -15.62 13.83
CA PRO A 10 -3.88 -14.67 14.84
C PRO A 10 -3.03 -13.55 14.24
N SER A 11 -2.17 -13.90 13.28
CA SER A 11 -1.34 -12.93 12.56
C SER A 11 -2.20 -11.91 11.78
N LEU A 12 -3.26 -12.38 11.13
CA LEU A 12 -4.19 -11.53 10.38
C LEU A 12 -5.01 -10.63 11.30
N GLU A 13 -5.48 -11.12 12.45
CA GLU A 13 -6.24 -10.31 13.41
C GLU A 13 -5.42 -9.15 13.95
N VAL A 14 -4.14 -9.38 14.25
CA VAL A 14 -3.22 -8.32 14.68
C VAL A 14 -2.99 -7.30 13.57
N LEU A 15 -2.72 -7.74 12.34
CA LEU A 15 -2.53 -6.82 11.19
C LEU A 15 -3.78 -5.99 10.90
N LYS A 16 -4.96 -6.59 11.00
CA LYS A 16 -6.23 -5.86 10.86
C LYS A 16 -6.41 -4.81 11.97
N GLY A 17 -6.00 -5.14 13.20
CA GLY A 17 -6.03 -4.23 14.33
C GLY A 17 -5.00 -3.10 14.25
N SER A 18 -3.90 -3.27 13.51
CA SER A 18 -2.85 -2.26 13.38
C SER A 18 -3.17 -1.17 12.35
N GLY A 19 -4.22 -1.33 11.54
CA GLY A 19 -4.60 -0.36 10.50
C GLY A 19 -3.66 -0.31 9.29
N ILE A 20 -2.71 -1.24 9.19
CA ILE A 20 -1.74 -1.32 8.11
C ILE A 20 -2.34 -2.13 6.96
N THR A 21 -2.24 -1.62 5.73
CA THR A 21 -2.77 -2.24 4.52
C THR A 21 -1.68 -2.35 3.44
N ASN A 22 -1.93 -3.13 2.39
CA ASN A 22 -0.99 -3.41 1.29
C ASN A 22 0.37 -3.98 1.77
N VAL A 23 0.33 -4.94 2.70
CA VAL A 23 1.54 -5.58 3.23
C VAL A 23 1.53 -7.09 3.01
N LEU A 24 2.73 -7.63 2.82
CA LEU A 24 3.00 -9.06 2.88
C LEU A 24 3.78 -9.38 4.16
N LEU A 25 3.27 -10.29 4.98
CA LEU A 25 3.92 -10.71 6.22
C LEU A 25 4.22 -12.22 6.18
N THR A 26 5.47 -12.58 6.43
CA THR A 26 5.94 -13.97 6.55
C THR A 26 6.52 -14.20 7.93
N THR A 27 6.12 -15.31 8.56
CA THR A 27 6.66 -15.75 9.84
C THR A 27 7.42 -17.06 9.67
N VAL A 28 8.67 -17.10 10.09
CA VAL A 28 9.48 -18.32 10.13
C VAL A 28 9.62 -18.76 11.60
N ARG A 29 9.31 -20.03 11.87
CA ARG A 29 9.44 -20.61 13.21
C ARG A 29 10.34 -21.84 13.15
N TYR A 30 11.37 -21.87 13.99
CA TYR A 30 12.24 -23.02 14.18
C TYR A 30 11.81 -23.82 15.42
N PHE A 31 11.81 -25.16 15.33
CA PHE A 31 11.40 -26.03 16.43
C PHE A 31 12.58 -26.31 17.37
N GLY A 32 12.49 -25.84 18.62
CA GLY A 32 13.56 -25.95 19.63
C GLY A 32 13.39 -27.07 20.66
N GLY A 33 12.55 -28.08 20.41
CA GLY A 33 12.40 -29.25 21.30
C GLY A 33 11.24 -29.17 22.32
N VAL A 34 10.62 -28.01 22.52
CA VAL A 34 9.45 -27.85 23.42
C VAL A 34 8.18 -27.56 22.62
N LYS A 35 7.11 -28.30 22.92
CA LYS A 35 5.78 -28.09 22.32
C LYS A 35 5.01 -27.02 23.10
N LEU A 36 4.69 -25.91 22.44
CA LEU A 36 3.98 -24.76 23.02
C LEU A 36 2.46 -24.97 23.20
N GLY A 37 1.92 -26.09 22.71
CA GLY A 37 0.47 -26.29 22.63
C GLY A 37 -0.22 -25.30 21.69
N THR A 38 -1.53 -25.47 21.47
CA THR A 38 -2.32 -24.67 20.51
C THR A 38 -2.39 -23.19 20.94
N GLY A 39 -2.61 -22.91 22.23
CA GLY A 39 -2.72 -21.54 22.74
C GLY A 39 -1.38 -20.79 22.77
N GLY A 40 -0.28 -21.49 23.06
CA GLY A 40 1.05 -20.88 23.04
C GLY A 40 1.50 -20.49 21.63
N LEU A 41 1.15 -21.31 20.62
CA LEU A 41 1.41 -20.97 19.21
C LEU A 41 0.69 -19.70 18.80
N VAL A 42 -0.62 -19.62 19.07
CA VAL A 42 -1.45 -18.46 18.74
C VAL A 42 -0.86 -17.17 19.33
N ARG A 43 -0.45 -17.21 20.59
CA ARG A 43 0.13 -16.04 21.29
C ARG A 43 1.46 -15.61 20.68
N VAL A 44 2.37 -16.54 20.42
CA VAL A 44 3.69 -16.21 19.86
C VAL A 44 3.58 -15.62 18.45
N TYR A 45 2.69 -16.14 17.61
CA TYR A 45 2.46 -15.57 16.27
C TYR A 45 1.87 -14.15 16.36
N ALA A 46 0.88 -13.95 17.22
CA ALA A 46 0.30 -12.62 17.43
C ALA A 46 1.34 -11.62 17.95
N ASP A 47 2.16 -12.02 18.94
CA ASP A 47 3.17 -11.16 19.55
C ASP A 47 4.30 -10.84 18.57
N ALA A 48 4.71 -11.79 17.71
CA ALA A 48 5.69 -11.55 16.65
C ALA A 48 5.20 -10.50 15.64
N VAL A 49 3.93 -10.58 15.23
CA VAL A 49 3.34 -9.59 14.30
C VAL A 49 3.24 -8.21 14.96
N LYS A 50 2.83 -8.14 16.23
CA LYS A 50 2.78 -6.86 16.97
C LYS A 50 4.15 -6.19 17.03
N ALA A 51 5.19 -6.97 17.32
CA ALA A 51 6.56 -6.44 17.40
C ALA A 51 7.01 -5.83 16.06
N VAL A 52 6.71 -6.48 14.94
CA VAL A 52 7.02 -5.96 13.60
C VAL A 52 6.18 -4.73 13.27
N ALA A 53 4.87 -4.75 13.58
CA ALA A 53 3.97 -3.63 13.30
C ALA A 53 4.38 -2.33 14.02
N LEU A 54 5.02 -2.42 15.20
CA LEU A 54 5.49 -1.26 15.96
C LEU A 54 6.71 -0.57 15.34
N VAL A 55 7.53 -1.30 14.58
CA VAL A 55 8.77 -0.78 13.98
C VAL A 55 8.67 -0.61 12.46
N ALA A 56 7.58 -1.09 11.87
CA ALA A 56 7.34 -0.96 10.44
C ALA A 56 7.15 0.51 10.06
N HIS A 57 7.95 0.98 9.11
CA HIS A 57 7.72 2.27 8.47
C HIS A 57 6.47 2.18 7.58
N THR A 58 5.52 3.08 7.79
CA THR A 58 4.28 3.15 7.01
C THR A 58 4.12 4.53 6.42
N GLU A 59 3.58 4.57 5.21
CA GLU A 59 3.23 5.79 4.51
C GLU A 59 1.73 5.77 4.21
N PRO A 60 1.08 6.95 4.13
CA PRO A 60 -0.33 7.02 3.81
C PRO A 60 -0.57 6.45 2.41
N LEU A 61 -1.52 5.51 2.32
CA LEU A 61 -2.00 5.01 1.04
C LEU A 61 -2.89 6.08 0.40
N VAL A 62 -2.34 6.82 -0.56
CA VAL A 62 -3.08 7.81 -1.36
C VAL A 62 -3.58 7.14 -2.62
N GLU A 63 -4.90 7.12 -2.81
CA GLU A 63 -5.51 6.62 -4.03
C GLU A 63 -5.30 7.64 -5.16
N LEU A 64 -4.58 7.22 -6.21
CA LEU A 64 -4.32 8.07 -7.37
C LEU A 64 -5.47 7.92 -8.37
N SER A 65 -5.99 9.06 -8.83
CA SER A 65 -6.97 9.11 -9.91
C SER A 65 -6.27 9.42 -11.23
N GLU A 66 -6.52 8.64 -12.27
CA GLU A 66 -6.02 8.94 -13.61
C GLU A 66 -6.87 10.06 -14.23
N LEU A 67 -6.23 11.18 -14.58
CA LEU A 67 -6.88 12.29 -15.29
C LEU A 67 -6.36 12.36 -16.71
N ARG A 68 -7.26 12.31 -17.68
CA ARG A 68 -6.94 12.55 -19.08
C ARG A 68 -7.48 13.90 -19.52
N LEU A 69 -6.58 14.76 -19.98
CA LEU A 69 -6.91 16.08 -20.51
C LEU A 69 -6.73 16.07 -22.03
N GLU A 70 -7.70 16.62 -22.74
CA GLU A 70 -7.61 16.88 -24.17
C GLU A 70 -7.59 18.39 -24.37
N LEU A 71 -6.45 18.90 -24.84
CA LEU A 71 -6.21 20.33 -25.03
C LEU A 71 -6.09 20.62 -26.53
N SER A 72 -6.70 21.71 -26.97
CA SER A 72 -6.44 22.25 -28.32
C SER A 72 -5.03 22.81 -28.37
N TYR A 73 -4.39 22.72 -29.54
CA TYR A 73 -3.05 23.24 -29.78
C TYR A 73 -2.93 24.74 -29.45
N GLU A 74 -4.02 25.49 -29.58
CA GLU A 74 -4.12 26.92 -29.28
C GLU A 74 -3.93 27.25 -27.79
N VAL A 75 -4.17 26.28 -26.90
CA VAL A 75 -4.07 26.41 -25.44
C VAL A 75 -2.75 25.78 -24.94
N CYS A 76 -1.89 25.32 -25.85
CA CYS A 76 -0.62 24.67 -25.54
C CYS A 76 0.52 25.68 -25.28
N GLU A 77 0.18 26.87 -24.79
CA GLU A 77 1.18 27.73 -24.17
C GLU A 77 1.53 27.16 -22.80
N ALA A 78 2.83 27.05 -22.49
CA ALA A 78 3.32 26.42 -21.27
C ALA A 78 2.63 26.95 -20.00
N ALA A 79 2.33 28.26 -19.96
CA ALA A 79 1.68 28.90 -18.83
C ALA A 79 0.20 28.52 -18.63
N GLU A 80 -0.52 28.16 -19.70
CA GLU A 80 -1.93 27.75 -19.63
C GLU A 80 -2.03 26.27 -19.24
N VAL A 81 -1.13 25.43 -19.77
CA VAL A 81 -0.97 24.02 -19.40
C VAL A 81 -0.62 23.87 -17.92
N ASP A 82 0.35 24.64 -17.42
CA ASP A 82 0.73 24.63 -16.00
C ASP A 82 -0.43 25.03 -15.09
N ARG A 83 -1.27 25.99 -15.51
CA ARG A 83 -2.49 26.39 -14.77
C ARG A 83 -3.51 25.26 -14.70
N VAL A 84 -3.78 24.58 -15.81
CA VAL A 84 -4.73 23.46 -15.84
C VAL A 84 -4.22 22.29 -15.00
N LEU A 85 -2.92 21.98 -15.08
CA LEU A 85 -2.29 20.94 -14.28
C LEU A 85 -2.29 21.29 -12.79
N ALA A 86 -2.03 22.54 -12.41
CA ALA A 86 -2.09 22.99 -11.02
C ALA A 86 -3.52 22.91 -10.46
N ALA A 87 -4.53 23.33 -11.23
CA ALA A 87 -5.93 23.22 -10.83
C ALA A 87 -6.38 21.75 -10.69
N ALA A 88 -5.92 20.87 -11.58
CA ALA A 88 -6.18 19.43 -11.49
C ALA A 88 -5.46 18.78 -10.28
N THR A 89 -4.27 19.26 -9.93
CA THR A 89 -3.50 18.80 -8.76
C THR A 89 -4.16 19.23 -7.46
N ASP A 90 -4.68 20.46 -7.38
CA ASP A 90 -5.42 20.96 -6.22
C ASP A 90 -6.76 20.22 -6.03
N ALA A 91 -7.46 19.93 -7.14
CA ALA A 91 -8.70 19.15 -7.13
C ALA A 91 -8.53 17.69 -6.71
N SER A 92 -7.34 17.10 -6.89
CA SER A 92 -7.08 15.68 -6.62
C SER A 92 -6.49 15.39 -5.22
N ARG A 93 -6.18 16.42 -4.40
CA ARG A 93 -5.60 16.27 -3.04
C ARG A 93 -4.41 15.29 -2.98
N GLY A 94 -3.62 15.20 -4.05
CA GLY A 94 -2.56 14.22 -4.20
C GLY A 94 -1.39 14.75 -5.03
N ALA A 95 -0.22 14.11 -4.89
CA ALA A 95 0.92 14.39 -5.75
C ALA A 95 0.64 13.87 -7.16
N VAL A 96 0.54 14.76 -8.14
CA VAL A 96 0.31 14.41 -9.55
C VAL A 96 1.67 14.26 -10.23
N THR A 97 2.00 13.04 -10.64
CA THR A 97 3.08 12.78 -11.61
C THR A 97 2.48 12.77 -13.00
N TRP A 98 2.92 13.67 -13.88
CA TRP A 98 2.50 13.67 -15.28
C TRP A 98 3.62 13.12 -16.15
N GLU A 99 3.25 12.38 -17.20
CA GLU A 99 4.15 11.97 -18.26
C GLU A 99 3.52 12.37 -19.58
N ALA A 100 4.18 13.25 -20.33
CA ALA A 100 3.73 13.64 -21.65
C ALA A 100 4.04 12.49 -22.62
N SER A 101 3.04 11.65 -22.91
CA SER A 101 3.18 10.66 -23.97
C SER A 101 3.02 11.35 -25.33
N PRO A 102 4.05 11.37 -26.20
CA PRO A 102 3.88 11.85 -27.56
C PRO A 102 2.98 10.84 -28.28
N ARG A 103 1.70 11.18 -28.44
CA ARG A 103 0.82 10.43 -29.34
C ARG A 103 1.46 10.46 -30.73
N SER A 104 1.90 9.28 -31.18
CA SER A 104 2.18 9.02 -32.58
C SER A 104 0.93 9.35 -33.39
N ARG A 105 0.96 10.53 -34.01
CA ARG A 105 0.44 10.93 -35.30
C ARG A 105 -0.80 10.16 -35.80
N PHE A 106 -1.91 10.88 -35.88
CA PHE A 106 -3.00 10.69 -36.84
C PHE A 106 -2.47 10.24 -38.23
N SER A 107 -2.81 9.02 -38.65
CA SER A 107 -3.45 8.66 -39.94
C SER A 107 -3.68 7.16 -39.98
#